data_AF-A0A068Y056-F1
#
_entry.id   AF-A0A068Y056-F1
#
_cell.length_a   1.000
_cell.length_b   1.000
_cell.length_c   1.000
_cell.angle_alpha   90.00
_cell.angle_beta   90.00
_cell.angle_gamma   90.00
#
_symmetry.space_group_name_H-M   'P 1'
#
loop_
_entity.id
_entity.type
_entity.pdbx_description
1 polymer ?
#
loop_
_entity_poly.entity_id
_entity_poly.type
_entity_poly.pdbx_seq_one_letter_code
_entity_poly.pdbx_strand_id
1 'polypeptide(L)'
;MDKCISCSLKVILQILNGFLLVTFAFVAAFGILLKAVKDIVLRMQTEILNDFEGDAEDVRQFADFIYQYVDQIATVFIVVGLILVAVCVFGCVSACSKRNILLKIYAAILIVLLVVEVIAAAAAYSNPNRLANSFLLSTETLLMSYANDSVEGRRSTAVWNVLMTSVPHCCGMDGYEDFVKLKKSLPPPCCNITTGDCDQRKAQSANVTGCRDKIAASSMANLRASMYLSIVSILFLVALIIVTMLTIFANRAGKEEEVKGQI
;
A
#
# COMPACT_ATOMS: atom_id res chain seq x y z
N MET A 1 -26.93 20.25 31.26
CA MET A 1 -25.64 19.49 31.24
C MET A 1 -25.41 18.84 29.88
N ASP A 2 -26.45 18.26 29.28
CA ASP A 2 -26.41 17.53 28.01
C ASP A 2 -26.02 18.37 26.78
N LYS A 3 -26.38 19.66 26.72
CA LYS A 3 -25.91 20.58 25.67
C LYS A 3 -24.38 20.77 25.68
N CYS A 4 -23.76 20.73 26.86
CA CYS A 4 -22.31 20.84 26.99
C CYS A 4 -21.62 19.56 26.49
N ILE A 5 -22.17 18.39 26.85
CA ILE A 5 -21.66 17.08 26.43
C ILE A 5 -21.75 16.90 24.90
N SER A 6 -22.89 17.24 24.29
CA SER A 6 -23.06 17.18 22.83
C SER A 6 -22.07 18.09 22.10
N CYS A 7 -21.84 19.30 22.62
CA CYS A 7 -20.90 20.24 22.04
C CYS A 7 -19.47 19.67 22.05
N SER A 8 -19.02 19.16 23.20
CA SER A 8 -17.69 18.55 23.35
C SER A 8 -17.49 17.35 22.42
N LEU A 9 -18.49 16.46 22.30
CA LEU A 9 -18.41 15.30 21.42
C LEU A 9 -18.32 15.69 19.93
N LYS A 10 -19.03 16.73 19.51
CA LYS A 10 -18.92 17.26 18.14
C LYS A 10 -17.54 17.86 17.85
N VAL A 11 -16.95 18.56 18.82
CA VAL A 11 -15.58 19.09 18.70
C VAL A 11 -14.59 17.94 18.55
N ILE A 12 -14.70 16.89 19.37
CA ILE A 12 -13.86 15.69 19.24
C ILE A 12 -14.01 15.06 17.85
N LEU A 13 -15.26 14.87 17.39
CA LEU A 13 -15.53 14.30 16.07
C LEU A 13 -14.93 15.14 14.93
N GLN A 14 -14.96 16.47 15.06
CA GLN A 14 -14.39 17.39 14.08
C GLN A 14 -12.85 17.35 14.09
N ILE A 15 -12.22 17.24 15.27
CA ILE A 15 -10.76 17.09 15.38
C ILE A 15 -10.30 15.77 14.74
N LEU A 16 -10.96 14.65 15.06
CA LEU A 16 -10.61 13.34 14.51
C LEU A 16 -10.77 13.30 12.99
N ASN A 17 -11.89 13.81 12.46
CA ASN A 17 -12.10 13.91 11.01
C ASN A 17 -11.14 14.89 10.34
N GLY A 18 -10.75 15.98 11.02
CA GLY A 18 -9.75 16.92 10.52
C GLY A 18 -8.38 16.27 10.36
N PHE A 19 -7.94 15.47 11.34
CA PHE A 19 -6.70 14.72 11.25
C PHE A 19 -6.72 13.69 10.10
N LEU A 20 -7.81 12.94 9.98
CA LEU A 20 -8.00 12.01 8.87
C LEU A 20 -8.00 12.72 7.51
N LEU A 21 -8.68 13.87 7.42
CA LEU A 21 -8.75 14.66 6.19
C LEU A 21 -7.35 15.05 5.71
N VAL A 22 -6.50 15.54 6.61
CA VAL A 22 -5.10 15.89 6.28
C VAL A 22 -4.32 14.66 5.83
N THR A 23 -4.49 13.53 6.54
CA THR A 23 -3.81 12.27 6.20
C THR A 23 -4.20 11.77 4.81
N PHE A 24 -5.49 11.71 4.49
CA PHE A 24 -5.96 11.23 3.20
C PHE A 24 -5.71 12.21 2.05
N ALA A 25 -5.72 13.52 2.34
CA ALA A 25 -5.29 14.53 1.37
C ALA A 25 -3.81 14.36 1.02
N PHE A 26 -2.95 14.06 2.01
CA PHE A 26 -1.55 13.75 1.76
C PHE A 26 -1.39 12.48 0.90
N VAL A 27 -2.14 11.41 1.19
CA VAL A 27 -2.12 10.18 0.37
C VAL A 27 -2.53 10.46 -1.08
N ALA A 28 -3.62 11.21 -1.29
CA ALA A 28 -4.06 11.59 -2.63
C ALA A 28 -3.01 12.46 -3.35
N ALA A 29 -2.43 13.45 -2.65
CA ALA A 29 -1.38 14.31 -3.19
C ALA A 29 -0.12 13.51 -3.55
N PHE A 30 0.26 12.54 -2.72
CA PHE A 30 1.37 11.63 -3.01
C PHE A 30 1.09 10.77 -4.24
N GLY A 31 -0.14 10.27 -4.40
CA GLY A 31 -0.55 9.59 -5.62
C GLY A 31 -0.44 10.48 -6.87
N ILE A 32 -0.89 11.74 -6.79
CA ILE A 32 -0.74 12.72 -7.87
C ILE A 32 0.75 12.97 -8.15
N LEU A 33 1.58 13.09 -7.11
CA LEU A 33 3.02 13.28 -7.24
C LEU A 33 3.68 12.11 -7.96
N LEU A 34 3.37 10.87 -7.58
CA LEU A 34 3.87 9.67 -8.27
C LEU A 34 3.51 9.69 -9.76
N LYS A 35 2.27 10.09 -10.09
CA LYS A 35 1.81 10.20 -11.48
C LYS A 35 2.48 11.35 -12.23
N ALA A 36 2.66 12.50 -11.59
CA ALA A 36 3.33 13.66 -12.15
C ALA A 36 4.81 13.36 -12.43
N VAL A 37 5.50 12.68 -11.51
CA VAL A 37 6.89 12.23 -11.72
C VAL A 37 6.96 11.32 -12.94
N LYS A 38 6.04 10.36 -13.08
CA LYS A 38 5.94 9.54 -14.29
C LYS A 38 5.75 10.39 -15.56
N ASP A 39 4.75 11.28 -15.57
CA ASP A 39 4.43 12.09 -16.75
C ASP A 39 5.60 13.01 -17.15
N ILE A 40 6.35 13.52 -16.17
CA ILE A 40 7.56 14.32 -16.38
C ILE A 40 8.65 13.46 -17.01
N VAL A 41 8.91 12.26 -16.49
CA VAL A 41 9.97 11.42 -17.06
C VAL A 41 9.60 10.91 -18.45
N LEU A 42 8.34 10.56 -18.72
CA LEU A 42 7.89 10.19 -20.06
C LEU A 42 8.06 11.33 -21.08
N ARG A 43 7.90 12.59 -20.65
CA ARG A 43 8.17 13.76 -21.50
C ARG A 43 9.67 13.95 -21.75
N MET A 44 10.53 13.67 -20.77
CA MET A 44 11.99 13.74 -20.95
C MET A 44 12.54 12.59 -21.80
N GLN A 45 11.90 11.42 -21.77
CA GLN A 45 12.34 10.22 -22.47
C GLN A 45 12.31 10.36 -24.00
N THR A 46 11.56 11.31 -24.57
CA THR A 46 11.55 11.51 -26.04
C THR A 46 12.72 12.32 -26.59
N GLU A 47 13.45 13.08 -25.75
CA GLU A 47 14.55 13.96 -26.20
C GLU A 47 15.95 13.34 -25.97
N ILE A 48 16.16 12.63 -24.85
CA ILE A 48 17.50 12.07 -24.50
C ILE A 48 17.84 10.80 -25.30
N LEU A 49 16.83 10.10 -25.81
CA LEU A 49 16.99 8.78 -26.42
C LEU A 49 17.52 8.79 -27.86
N ASN A 50 17.72 9.97 -28.46
CA ASN A 50 18.29 10.13 -29.79
C ASN A 50 19.81 10.40 -29.80
N ASP A 51 20.47 10.54 -28.63
CA ASP A 51 21.90 10.92 -28.57
C ASP A 51 22.82 9.87 -27.90
N PHE A 52 22.26 8.79 -27.32
CA PHE A 52 23.04 7.71 -26.69
C PHE A 52 22.85 6.36 -27.41
N GLU A 53 23.80 6.00 -28.27
CA GLU A 53 23.87 4.76 -29.06
C GLU A 53 24.65 3.64 -28.34
N GLY A 54 24.42 3.45 -27.04
CA GLY A 54 24.98 2.33 -26.30
C GLY A 54 24.47 2.28 -24.86
N ASP A 55 23.83 1.17 -24.49
CA ASP A 55 23.29 0.88 -23.14
C ASP A 55 21.99 1.62 -22.72
N ALA A 56 21.25 2.20 -23.68
CA ALA A 56 20.00 2.91 -23.40
C ALA A 56 18.76 2.00 -23.37
N GLU A 57 18.80 0.80 -23.97
CA GLU A 57 17.62 -0.07 -24.14
C GLU A 57 17.23 -0.78 -22.84
N ASP A 58 18.20 -1.31 -22.10
CA ASP A 58 17.96 -2.00 -20.81
C ASP A 58 17.47 -1.04 -19.72
N VAL A 59 17.99 0.20 -19.71
CA VAL A 59 17.54 1.26 -18.79
C VAL A 59 16.10 1.70 -19.11
N ARG A 60 15.78 1.92 -20.39
CA ARG A 60 14.40 2.22 -20.85
C ARG A 60 13.43 1.12 -20.43
N GLN A 61 13.84 -0.13 -20.65
CA GLN A 61 13.07 -1.31 -20.34
C GLN A 61 12.77 -1.42 -18.84
N PHE A 62 13.78 -1.28 -17.98
CA PHE A 62 13.59 -1.26 -16.52
C PHE A 62 12.70 -0.10 -16.06
N ALA A 63 12.89 1.09 -16.65
CA ALA A 63 12.11 2.27 -16.33
C ALA A 63 10.62 2.07 -16.71
N ASP A 64 10.33 1.53 -17.89
CA ASP A 64 8.97 1.24 -18.35
C ASP A 64 8.21 0.30 -17.39
N PHE A 65 8.87 -0.67 -16.75
CA PHE A 65 8.23 -1.51 -15.73
C PHE A 65 7.91 -0.77 -14.44
N ILE A 66 8.88 0.00 -13.93
CA ILE A 66 8.65 0.83 -12.75
C ILE A 66 7.50 1.79 -13.04
N TYR A 67 7.44 2.40 -14.22
CA TYR A 67 6.33 3.28 -14.60
C TYR A 67 4.98 2.57 -14.63
N GLN A 68 4.91 1.34 -15.16
CA GLN A 68 3.65 0.62 -15.23
C GLN A 68 3.12 0.25 -13.83
N TYR A 69 4.00 -0.21 -12.93
CA TYR A 69 3.60 -0.59 -11.57
C TYR A 69 3.27 0.65 -10.72
N VAL A 70 4.11 1.69 -10.79
CA VAL A 70 3.89 2.96 -10.09
C VAL A 70 2.58 3.62 -10.55
N ASP A 71 2.23 3.56 -11.84
CA ASP A 71 0.98 4.14 -12.35
C ASP A 71 -0.27 3.49 -11.76
N GLN A 72 -0.28 2.16 -11.64
CA GLN A 72 -1.39 1.43 -11.04
C GLN A 72 -1.55 1.79 -9.56
N ILE A 73 -0.45 1.78 -8.80
CA ILE A 73 -0.46 2.16 -7.37
C ILE A 73 -0.88 3.62 -7.19
N ALA A 74 -0.31 4.53 -7.97
CA ALA A 74 -0.62 5.95 -7.92
C ALA A 74 -2.11 6.19 -8.17
N THR A 75 -2.68 5.54 -9.18
CA THR A 75 -4.10 5.64 -9.50
C THR A 75 -4.97 5.16 -8.34
N VAL A 76 -4.63 4.05 -7.69
CA VAL A 76 -5.34 3.56 -6.50
C VAL A 76 -5.26 4.57 -5.35
N PHE A 77 -4.08 5.13 -5.07
CA PHE A 77 -3.90 6.12 -4.00
C PHE A 77 -4.71 7.40 -4.24
N ILE A 78 -4.81 7.86 -5.48
CA ILE A 78 -5.62 9.02 -5.85
C ILE A 78 -7.10 8.71 -5.62
N VAL A 79 -7.62 7.62 -6.19
CA VAL A 79 -9.05 7.31 -6.14
C VAL A 79 -9.50 7.05 -4.70
N VAL A 80 -8.79 6.18 -3.98
CA VAL A 80 -9.12 5.85 -2.58
C VAL A 80 -8.94 7.08 -1.69
N GLY A 81 -7.84 7.83 -1.85
CA GLY A 81 -7.59 9.04 -1.08
C GLY A 81 -8.69 10.09 -1.24
N LEU A 82 -9.16 10.35 -2.47
CA LEU A 82 -10.23 11.31 -2.72
C LEU A 82 -11.59 10.85 -2.17
N ILE A 83 -11.91 9.57 -2.25
CA ILE A 83 -13.12 9.01 -1.64
C ILE A 83 -13.10 9.22 -0.12
N LEU A 84 -11.97 8.92 0.53
CA LEU A 84 -11.83 9.07 1.98
C LEU A 84 -11.84 10.54 2.41
N VAL A 85 -11.23 11.45 1.63
CA VAL A 85 -11.36 12.90 1.80
C VAL A 85 -12.82 13.33 1.79
N ALA A 86 -13.61 12.85 0.82
CA ALA A 86 -15.04 13.18 0.74
C ALA A 86 -15.81 12.68 1.97
N VAL A 87 -15.50 11.46 2.46
CA VAL A 87 -16.09 10.91 3.70
C VAL A 87 -15.74 11.78 4.91
N CYS A 88 -14.49 12.23 5.05
CA CYS A 88 -14.06 13.09 6.15
C CYS A 88 -14.71 14.48 6.10
N VAL A 89 -14.82 15.09 4.91
CA VAL A 89 -15.55 16.36 4.71
C VAL A 89 -17.01 16.18 5.11
N PHE A 90 -17.64 15.08 4.69
CA PHE A 90 -19.01 14.78 5.09
C PHE A 90 -19.13 14.58 6.60
N GLY A 91 -18.15 13.94 7.25
CA GLY A 91 -18.04 13.83 8.71
C GLY A 91 -18.04 15.20 9.40
N CYS A 92 -17.19 16.13 8.95
CA CYS A 92 -17.14 17.50 9.46
C CYS A 92 -18.47 18.25 9.25
N VAL A 93 -19.07 18.17 8.05
CA VAL A 93 -20.36 18.78 7.74
C VAL A 93 -21.47 18.21 8.62
N SER A 94 -21.46 16.90 8.89
CA SER A 94 -22.43 16.23 9.76
C SER A 94 -22.34 16.71 11.21
N ALA A 95 -21.14 17.03 11.71
CA ALA A 95 -20.91 17.52 13.06
C ALA A 95 -21.42 18.96 13.25
N CYS A 96 -21.22 19.83 12.24
CA CYS A 96 -21.71 21.20 12.24
C CYS A 96 -23.23 21.30 11.95
N SER A 97 -23.83 20.24 11.43
CA SER A 97 -25.24 20.23 11.06
C SER A 97 -26.16 20.23 12.29
N LYS A 98 -27.19 21.08 12.26
CA LYS A 98 -28.28 21.07 13.25
C LYS A 98 -29.18 19.83 13.11
N ARG A 99 -29.23 19.23 11.92
CA ARG A 99 -30.07 18.06 11.61
C ARG A 99 -29.34 16.77 11.98
N ASN A 100 -29.87 16.04 12.96
CA ASN A 100 -29.35 14.73 13.38
C ASN A 100 -29.37 13.66 12.26
N ILE A 101 -30.08 13.89 11.15
CA ILE A 101 -30.14 12.96 10.02
C ILE A 101 -28.76 12.80 9.35
N LEU A 102 -28.01 13.88 9.15
CA LEU A 102 -26.68 13.79 8.52
C LEU A 102 -25.72 12.95 9.37
N LEU A 103 -25.80 13.10 10.70
CA LEU A 103 -24.99 12.31 11.64
C LEU A 103 -25.34 10.82 11.61
N LYS A 104 -26.64 10.48 11.43
CA LYS A 104 -27.08 9.09 11.25
C LYS A 104 -26.58 8.49 9.93
N ILE A 105 -26.62 9.26 8.83
CA ILE A 105 -26.08 8.83 7.53
C ILE A 105 -24.58 8.60 7.64
N TYR A 106 -23.86 9.52 8.29
CA TYR A 106 -22.42 9.36 8.53
C TYR A 106 -22.11 8.11 9.36
N ALA A 107 -22.87 7.85 10.42
CA ALA A 107 -22.74 6.61 11.19
C ALA A 107 -22.95 5.35 10.33
N ALA A 108 -23.95 5.36 9.43
CA ALA A 108 -24.18 4.25 8.51
C ALA A 108 -22.99 4.03 7.55
N ILE A 109 -22.41 5.11 7.01
CA ILE A 109 -21.20 5.04 6.17
C ILE A 109 -20.04 4.41 6.96
N LEU A 110 -19.79 4.86 8.19
CA LEU A 110 -18.72 4.31 9.02
C LEU A 110 -18.92 2.83 9.35
N ILE A 111 -20.16 2.39 9.60
CA ILE A 111 -20.48 0.97 9.84
C ILE A 111 -20.19 0.14 8.59
N VAL A 112 -20.56 0.63 7.40
CA VAL A 112 -20.25 -0.08 6.14
C VAL A 112 -18.74 -0.19 5.94
N LEU A 113 -17.99 0.89 6.18
CA LEU A 113 -16.53 0.86 6.09
C LEU A 113 -15.91 -0.13 7.08
N LEU A 114 -16.39 -0.17 8.32
CA LEU A 114 -15.94 -1.14 9.33
C LEU A 114 -16.19 -2.58 8.89
N VAL A 115 -17.39 -2.87 8.36
CA VAL A 115 -17.72 -4.23 7.89
C VAL A 115 -16.79 -4.64 6.73
N VAL A 116 -16.58 -3.75 5.76
CA VAL A 116 -15.66 -4.01 4.64
C VAL A 116 -14.23 -4.26 5.15
N GLU A 117 -13.75 -3.45 6.09
CA GLU A 117 -12.41 -3.59 6.65
C GLU A 117 -12.24 -4.90 7.44
N VAL A 118 -13.22 -5.28 8.25
CA VAL A 118 -13.20 -6.55 8.99
C VAL A 118 -13.22 -7.75 8.05
N ILE A 119 -14.03 -7.72 6.98
CA ILE A 119 -14.06 -8.79 5.97
C ILE A 119 -12.71 -8.87 5.25
N ALA A 120 -12.15 -7.75 4.82
CA ALA A 120 -10.85 -7.70 4.16
C ALA A 120 -9.73 -8.21 5.07
N ALA A 121 -9.69 -7.78 6.34
CA ALA A 121 -8.72 -8.23 7.32
C ALA A 121 -8.85 -9.73 7.60
N ALA A 122 -10.09 -10.23 7.80
CA ALA A 122 -10.33 -11.65 8.00
C ALA A 122 -9.91 -12.49 6.79
N ALA A 123 -10.21 -12.03 5.57
CA ALA A 123 -9.79 -12.71 4.35
C ALA A 123 -8.26 -12.74 4.21
N ALA A 124 -7.60 -11.59 4.39
CA ALA A 124 -6.16 -11.44 4.26
C ALA A 124 -5.39 -12.24 5.33
N TYR A 125 -5.85 -12.23 6.58
CA TYR A 125 -5.13 -12.81 7.71
C TYR A 125 -5.68 -14.16 8.20
N SER A 126 -6.63 -14.77 7.46
CA SER A 126 -7.20 -16.09 7.78
C SER A 126 -6.15 -17.19 7.93
N ASN A 127 -5.10 -17.14 7.10
CA ASN A 127 -3.99 -18.09 7.17
C ASN A 127 -2.66 -17.40 6.80
N PRO A 128 -1.96 -16.80 7.78
CA PRO A 128 -0.75 -16.02 7.51
C PRO A 128 0.38 -16.88 6.93
N ASN A 129 0.46 -18.16 7.30
CA ASN A 129 1.45 -19.09 6.76
C ASN A 129 1.17 -19.42 5.29
N ARG A 130 -0.11 -19.64 4.92
CA ARG A 130 -0.45 -19.81 3.51
C ARG A 130 -0.21 -18.54 2.71
N LEU A 131 -0.50 -17.37 3.26
CA LEU A 131 -0.23 -16.11 2.58
C LEU A 131 1.29 -15.91 2.36
N ALA A 132 2.12 -16.14 3.37
CA ALA A 132 3.58 -16.12 3.26
C ALA A 132 4.11 -17.13 2.22
N ASN A 133 3.58 -18.36 2.23
CA ASN A 133 3.96 -19.38 1.25
C ASN A 133 3.50 -19.02 -0.17
N SER A 134 2.33 -18.43 -0.33
CA SER A 134 1.87 -17.91 -1.63
C SER A 134 2.78 -16.81 -2.15
N PHE A 135 3.30 -15.93 -1.27
CA PHE A 135 4.31 -14.95 -1.67
C PHE A 135 5.62 -15.61 -2.12
N LEU A 136 6.08 -16.64 -1.41
CA LEU A 136 7.27 -17.41 -1.80
C LEU A 136 7.08 -18.08 -3.17
N LEU A 137 5.96 -18.78 -3.37
CA LEU A 137 5.63 -19.43 -4.64
C LEU A 137 5.50 -18.42 -5.79
N SER A 138 4.89 -17.25 -5.52
CA SER A 138 4.78 -16.18 -6.52
C SER A 138 6.16 -15.64 -6.89
N THR A 139 7.06 -15.50 -5.92
CA THR A 139 8.43 -15.02 -6.15
C THR A 139 9.26 -16.05 -6.93
N GLU A 140 9.08 -17.33 -6.64
CA GLU A 140 9.68 -18.44 -7.39
C GLU A 140 9.15 -18.50 -8.83
N THR A 141 7.84 -18.32 -9.02
CA THR A 141 7.20 -18.25 -10.35
C THR A 141 7.72 -17.06 -11.15
N LEU A 142 7.93 -15.91 -10.48
CA LEU A 142 8.59 -14.77 -11.10
C LEU A 142 9.98 -15.21 -11.59
N LEU A 143 10.80 -15.87 -10.77
CA LEU A 143 12.16 -16.27 -11.16
C LEU A 143 12.17 -17.14 -12.43
N MET A 144 11.18 -17.99 -12.64
CA MET A 144 11.07 -18.80 -13.86
C MET A 144 10.97 -17.95 -15.13
N SER A 145 10.38 -16.76 -15.03
CA SER A 145 10.24 -15.80 -16.12
C SER A 145 11.43 -14.83 -16.24
N TYR A 146 12.45 -14.96 -15.39
CA TYR A 146 13.64 -14.11 -15.44
C TYR A 146 14.32 -14.14 -16.81
N ALA A 147 14.81 -12.98 -17.29
CA ALA A 147 15.44 -12.80 -18.59
C ALA A 147 14.64 -13.45 -19.73
N ASN A 148 13.32 -13.21 -19.75
CA ASN A 148 12.45 -13.58 -20.86
C ASN A 148 11.92 -12.29 -21.52
N ASP A 149 11.83 -12.27 -22.84
CA ASP A 149 11.55 -11.06 -23.63
C ASP A 149 10.09 -10.58 -23.51
N SER A 150 9.22 -11.43 -22.97
CA SER A 150 7.82 -11.09 -22.71
C SER A 150 7.70 -9.93 -21.71
N VAL A 151 6.60 -9.16 -21.78
CA VAL A 151 6.32 -8.09 -20.81
C VAL A 151 6.39 -8.61 -19.37
N GLU A 152 5.92 -9.82 -19.12
CA GLU A 152 5.97 -10.46 -17.81
C GLU A 152 7.39 -10.86 -17.39
N GLY A 153 8.20 -11.39 -18.31
CA GLY A 153 9.57 -11.79 -18.02
C GLY A 153 10.48 -10.61 -17.68
N ARG A 154 10.27 -9.50 -18.40
CA ARG A 154 10.99 -8.28 -18.13
C ARG A 154 10.58 -7.64 -16.79
N ARG A 155 9.30 -7.71 -16.40
CA ARG A 155 8.83 -7.33 -15.04
C ARG A 155 9.49 -8.19 -13.97
N SER A 156 9.51 -9.51 -14.17
CA SER A 156 10.17 -10.42 -13.23
C SER A 156 11.65 -10.07 -13.06
N THR A 157 12.35 -9.81 -14.15
CA THR A 157 13.78 -9.46 -14.16
C THR A 157 14.05 -8.21 -13.33
N ALA A 158 13.24 -7.17 -13.48
CA ALA A 158 13.36 -5.93 -12.70
C ALA A 158 13.18 -6.18 -11.18
N VAL A 159 12.13 -6.92 -10.81
CA VAL A 159 11.85 -7.27 -9.41
C VAL A 159 13.01 -8.05 -8.81
N TRP A 160 13.51 -9.06 -9.53
CA TRP A 160 14.61 -9.89 -9.06
C TRP A 160 15.92 -9.13 -8.95
N ASN A 161 16.25 -8.23 -9.88
CA ASN A 161 17.45 -7.40 -9.80
C ASN A 161 17.44 -6.51 -8.55
N VAL A 162 16.30 -5.90 -8.22
CA VAL A 162 16.13 -5.14 -6.97
C VAL A 162 16.21 -6.06 -5.75
N LEU A 163 15.55 -7.21 -5.78
CA LEU A 163 15.51 -8.13 -4.65
C LEU A 163 16.90 -8.68 -4.32
N MET A 164 17.69 -9.08 -5.32
CA MET A 164 19.04 -9.62 -5.12
C MET A 164 20.03 -8.58 -4.62
N THR A 165 19.87 -7.32 -5.05
CA THR A 165 20.70 -6.19 -4.59
C THR A 165 20.26 -5.61 -3.25
N SER A 166 19.02 -5.88 -2.83
CA SER A 166 18.48 -5.37 -1.57
C SER A 166 19.18 -5.99 -0.35
N VAL A 167 19.34 -5.21 0.72
CA VAL A 167 19.96 -5.68 1.96
C VAL A 167 18.94 -6.54 2.71
N PRO A 168 19.20 -7.84 2.97
CA PRO A 168 20.48 -8.55 2.82
C PRO A 168 20.68 -9.25 1.46
N HIS A 169 21.78 -8.92 0.77
CA HIS A 169 22.20 -9.43 -0.54
C HIS A 169 22.03 -10.95 -0.71
N CYS A 170 21.39 -11.40 -1.79
CA CYS A 170 21.14 -12.82 -2.06
C CYS A 170 21.10 -13.12 -3.57
N CYS A 171 21.11 -14.40 -3.94
CA CYS A 171 21.12 -14.84 -5.35
C CYS A 171 20.17 -16.02 -5.57
N GLY A 172 19.22 -15.87 -6.49
CA GLY A 172 18.23 -16.91 -6.79
C GLY A 172 17.33 -17.22 -5.58
N MET A 173 16.53 -18.28 -5.68
CA MET A 173 15.76 -18.76 -4.54
C MET A 173 16.66 -19.50 -3.56
N ASP A 174 17.42 -20.46 -4.07
CA ASP A 174 18.29 -21.36 -3.30
C ASP A 174 19.77 -21.21 -3.69
N GLY A 175 20.08 -20.43 -4.72
CA GLY A 175 21.44 -20.04 -5.10
C GLY A 175 21.62 -19.76 -6.59
N TYR A 176 22.87 -19.57 -7.02
CA TYR A 176 23.19 -19.31 -8.44
C TYR A 176 22.80 -20.46 -9.37
N GLU A 177 22.72 -21.69 -8.85
CA GLU A 177 22.33 -22.88 -9.60
C GLU A 177 20.91 -22.77 -10.18
N ASP A 178 20.04 -21.96 -9.59
CA ASP A 178 18.68 -21.77 -10.09
C ASP A 178 18.69 -21.17 -11.50
N PHE A 179 19.56 -20.19 -11.76
CA PHE A 179 19.75 -19.61 -13.08
C PHE A 179 20.33 -20.63 -14.07
N VAL A 180 21.26 -21.47 -13.62
CA VAL A 180 21.86 -22.54 -14.44
C VAL A 180 20.80 -23.56 -14.84
N LYS A 181 19.97 -24.02 -13.89
CA LYS A 181 18.87 -24.98 -14.13
C LYS A 181 17.83 -24.42 -15.09
N LEU A 182 17.51 -23.12 -14.96
CA LEU A 182 16.58 -22.41 -15.84
C LEU A 182 17.20 -22.00 -17.19
N LYS A 183 18.49 -22.26 -17.41
CA LYS A 183 19.26 -21.85 -18.61
C LYS A 183 19.15 -20.33 -18.85
N LYS A 184 19.23 -19.55 -17.78
CA LYS A 184 19.20 -18.08 -17.78
C LYS A 184 20.60 -17.51 -17.55
N SER A 185 20.82 -16.27 -17.99
CA SER A 185 22.05 -15.54 -17.69
C SER A 185 22.19 -15.33 -16.18
N LEU A 186 23.43 -15.40 -15.69
CA LEU A 186 23.71 -15.15 -14.28
C LEU A 186 23.81 -13.63 -14.02
N PRO A 187 23.02 -13.09 -13.08
CA PRO A 187 23.05 -11.67 -12.77
C PRO A 187 24.31 -11.29 -11.97
N PRO A 188 24.88 -10.07 -12.17
CA PRO A 188 26.07 -9.59 -11.44
C PRO A 188 25.98 -9.74 -9.90
N PRO A 189 24.83 -9.48 -9.24
CA PRO A 189 24.62 -9.78 -7.82
C PRO A 189 25.03 -11.20 -7.39
N CYS A 190 24.83 -12.22 -8.23
CA CYS A 190 25.21 -13.60 -7.89
C CYS A 190 26.73 -13.83 -7.79
N CYS A 191 27.53 -12.93 -8.36
CA CYS A 191 28.97 -12.92 -8.26
C CYS A 191 29.49 -11.90 -7.22
N ASN A 192 28.60 -11.27 -6.43
CA ASN A 192 28.94 -10.19 -5.49
C ASN A 192 29.63 -9.00 -6.17
N ILE A 193 29.22 -8.68 -7.40
CA ILE A 193 29.71 -7.54 -8.20
C ILE A 193 28.53 -6.69 -8.64
N THR A 194 28.79 -5.42 -8.94
CA THR A 194 27.78 -4.46 -9.41
C THR A 194 27.71 -4.37 -10.93
N THR A 195 28.83 -4.58 -11.61
CA THR A 195 28.95 -4.49 -13.08
C THR A 195 29.91 -5.55 -13.59
N GLY A 196 29.75 -5.93 -14.87
CA GLY A 196 30.57 -6.94 -15.54
C GLY A 196 29.98 -8.35 -15.53
N ASP A 197 30.62 -9.23 -16.29
CA ASP A 197 30.10 -10.57 -16.55
C ASP A 197 30.25 -11.50 -15.34
N CYS A 198 29.13 -12.12 -14.98
CA CYS A 198 29.04 -13.16 -13.97
C CYS A 198 28.94 -14.53 -14.67
N ASP A 199 29.96 -15.37 -14.48
CA ASP A 199 29.95 -16.75 -14.93
C ASP A 199 29.75 -17.71 -13.75
N GLN A 200 29.51 -18.99 -14.06
CA GLN A 200 29.25 -20.01 -13.05
C GLN A 200 30.40 -20.18 -12.05
N ARG A 201 31.66 -20.04 -12.47
CA ARG A 201 32.82 -20.22 -11.58
C ARG A 201 32.93 -19.06 -10.60
N LYS A 202 32.73 -17.83 -11.08
CA LYS A 202 32.71 -16.63 -10.24
C LYS A 202 31.56 -16.69 -9.23
N ALA A 203 30.36 -17.10 -9.66
CA ALA A 203 29.20 -17.23 -8.77
C ALA A 203 29.41 -18.31 -7.71
N GLN A 204 29.98 -19.46 -8.10
CA GLN A 204 30.34 -20.53 -7.18
C GLN A 204 31.41 -20.07 -6.16
N SER A 205 32.42 -19.31 -6.62
CA SER A 205 33.45 -18.75 -5.73
C SER A 205 32.89 -17.70 -4.78
N ALA A 206 31.93 -16.89 -5.23
CA ALA A 206 31.28 -15.88 -4.40
C ALA A 206 30.37 -16.51 -3.34
N ASN A 207 29.82 -17.70 -3.63
CA ASN A 207 28.99 -18.51 -2.74
C ASN A 207 27.88 -17.69 -2.05
N VAL A 208 27.19 -16.86 -2.84
CA VAL A 208 26.09 -16.01 -2.36
C VAL A 208 24.90 -16.89 -1.99
N THR A 209 24.37 -16.68 -0.78
CA THR A 209 23.22 -17.44 -0.27
C THR A 209 21.92 -17.14 -1.02
N GLY A 210 21.02 -18.12 -1.07
CA GLY A 210 19.68 -17.98 -1.66
C GLY A 210 18.78 -16.96 -0.96
N CYS A 211 17.78 -16.45 -1.67
CA CYS A 211 16.82 -15.48 -1.14
C CYS A 211 15.65 -16.11 -0.36
N ARG A 212 15.40 -17.44 -0.45
CA ARG A 212 14.18 -18.08 0.07
C ARG A 212 13.90 -17.78 1.54
N ASP A 213 14.86 -18.06 2.42
CA ASP A 213 14.68 -17.84 3.87
C ASP A 213 14.55 -16.36 4.22
N LYS A 214 15.23 -15.49 3.47
CA LYS A 214 15.18 -14.02 3.65
C LYS A 214 13.83 -13.47 3.24
N ILE A 215 13.30 -13.91 2.09
CA ILE A 215 11.95 -13.54 1.62
C ILE A 215 10.91 -14.07 2.60
N ALA A 216 11.05 -15.31 3.08
CA ALA A 216 10.13 -15.89 4.05
C ALA A 216 10.10 -15.08 5.36
N ALA A 217 11.28 -14.77 5.91
CA ALA A 217 11.42 -13.98 7.12
C ALA A 217 10.85 -12.56 6.94
N SER A 218 11.21 -11.90 5.84
CA SER A 218 10.73 -10.54 5.50
C SER A 218 9.22 -10.52 5.27
N SER A 219 8.69 -11.49 4.51
CA SER A 219 7.25 -11.64 4.26
C SER A 219 6.48 -11.82 5.57
N MET A 220 6.94 -12.69 6.47
CA MET A 220 6.30 -12.86 7.78
C MET A 220 6.36 -11.60 8.64
N ALA A 221 7.48 -10.86 8.65
CA ALA A 221 7.60 -9.60 9.38
C ALA A 221 6.66 -8.52 8.83
N ASN A 222 6.62 -8.37 7.51
CA ASN A 222 5.74 -7.42 6.81
C ASN A 222 4.27 -7.75 7.01
N LEU A 223 3.90 -9.04 6.99
CA LEU A 223 2.54 -9.49 7.28
C LEU A 223 2.12 -9.17 8.71
N ARG A 224 3.02 -9.36 9.70
CA ARG A 224 2.76 -8.96 11.08
C ARG A 224 2.58 -7.45 11.22
N ALA A 225 3.47 -6.65 10.62
CA ALA A 225 3.37 -5.20 10.64
C ALA A 225 2.06 -4.72 9.99
N SER A 226 1.69 -5.29 8.84
CA SER A 226 0.43 -4.98 8.14
C SER A 226 -0.79 -5.36 8.98
N MET A 227 -0.76 -6.50 9.68
CA MET A 227 -1.80 -6.90 10.62
C MET A 227 -1.96 -5.89 11.76
N TYR A 228 -0.87 -5.43 12.38
CA TYR A 228 -0.95 -4.40 13.43
C TYR A 228 -1.55 -3.09 12.93
N LEU A 229 -1.16 -2.63 11.73
CA LEU A 229 -1.74 -1.44 11.11
C LEU A 229 -3.24 -1.59 10.84
N SER A 230 -3.67 -2.76 10.37
CA SER A 230 -5.10 -3.06 10.16
C SER A 230 -5.88 -3.05 11.48
N ILE A 231 -5.34 -3.61 12.56
CA ILE A 231 -5.98 -3.58 13.89
C ILE A 231 -6.13 -2.12 14.39
N VAL A 232 -5.09 -1.31 14.27
CA VAL A 232 -5.13 0.11 14.68
C VAL A 232 -6.18 0.87 13.88
N SER A 233 -6.28 0.63 12.57
CA SER A 233 -7.29 1.24 11.70
C SER A 233 -8.72 0.86 12.11
N ILE A 234 -8.98 -0.44 12.36
CA ILE A 234 -10.28 -0.91 12.88
C ILE A 234 -10.63 -0.26 14.22
N LEU A 235 -9.69 -0.22 15.17
CA LEU A 235 -9.92 0.40 16.48
C LEU A 235 -10.23 1.89 16.36
N PHE A 236 -9.55 2.58 15.44
CA PHE A 236 -9.80 3.99 15.16
C PHE A 236 -11.19 4.22 14.56
N LEU A 237 -11.62 3.39 13.60
CA LEU A 237 -12.99 3.44 13.05
C LEU A 237 -14.04 3.14 14.12
N VAL A 238 -13.81 2.16 14.99
CA VAL A 238 -14.71 1.85 16.12
C VAL A 238 -14.82 3.04 17.07
N ALA A 239 -13.70 3.69 17.41
CA ALA A 239 -13.72 4.90 18.23
C ALA A 239 -14.54 6.02 17.57
N LEU A 240 -14.38 6.25 16.26
CA LEU A 240 -15.20 7.21 15.51
C LEU A 240 -16.69 6.87 15.54
N ILE A 241 -17.05 5.60 15.40
CA ILE A 241 -18.44 5.13 15.49
C ILE A 241 -19.00 5.39 16.89
N ILE A 242 -18.24 5.07 17.94
CA ILE A 242 -18.66 5.30 19.33
C ILE A 242 -18.90 6.79 19.57
N VAL A 243 -17.95 7.67 19.22
CA VAL A 243 -18.12 9.12 19.36
C VAL A 243 -19.35 9.62 18.59
N THR A 244 -19.56 9.11 17.37
CA THR A 244 -20.72 9.47 16.55
C THR A 244 -22.03 9.01 17.20
N MET A 245 -22.10 7.78 17.73
CA MET A 245 -23.28 7.24 18.40
C MET A 245 -23.58 7.98 19.71
N LEU A 246 -22.57 8.28 20.52
CA LEU A 246 -22.71 9.10 21.72
C LEU A 246 -23.24 10.50 21.38
N THR A 247 -22.76 11.10 20.28
CA THR A 247 -23.27 12.39 19.80
C THR A 247 -24.74 12.29 19.38
N ILE A 248 -25.13 11.22 18.68
CA ILE A 248 -26.54 10.98 18.30
C ILE A 248 -27.40 10.83 19.55
N PHE A 249 -26.95 10.07 20.55
CA PHE A 249 -27.68 9.84 21.79
C PHE A 249 -27.84 11.12 22.60
N ALA A 250 -26.75 11.88 22.82
CA ALA A 250 -26.80 13.16 23.51
C ALA A 250 -27.73 14.17 22.82
N ASN A 251 -27.77 14.18 21.48
CA ASN A 251 -28.70 15.02 20.72
C ASN A 251 -30.16 14.56 20.80
N ARG A 252 -30.44 13.31 21.17
CA ARG A 252 -31.81 12.82 21.42
C ARG A 252 -32.24 13.17 22.83
N ALA A 253 -31.41 12.89 23.84
CA ALA A 253 -31.69 13.21 25.24
C ALA A 253 -32.00 14.71 25.42
N GLY A 254 -31.17 15.60 24.85
CA GLY A 254 -31.40 17.04 24.93
C GLY A 254 -32.71 17.51 24.26
N LYS A 255 -33.24 16.78 23.27
CA LYS A 255 -34.55 17.09 22.67
C LYS A 255 -35.71 16.64 23.56
N GLU A 256 -35.57 15.50 24.23
CA GLU A 256 -36.60 15.00 25.15
C GLU A 256 -36.73 15.89 26.40
N GLU A 257 -35.61 16.43 26.90
CA GLU A 257 -35.62 17.40 28.00
C GLU A 257 -36.28 18.74 27.61
N GLU A 258 -35.99 19.27 26.42
CA GLU A 258 -36.61 20.52 25.93
C GLU A 258 -38.13 20.38 25.79
N VAL A 259 -38.63 19.23 25.33
CA VAL A 259 -40.07 18.95 25.21
C VAL A 259 -40.72 18.83 26.59
N LYS A 260 -40.07 18.18 27.57
CA LYS A 260 -40.61 18.04 28.93
C LYS A 260 -40.61 19.36 29.71
N GLY A 261 -39.66 20.27 29.46
CA GLY A 261 -39.61 21.58 30.13
C GLY A 261 -40.57 22.63 29.59
N GLN A 262 -41.30 22.33 28.50
CA GLN A 262 -42.33 23.21 27.92
C GLN A 262 -43.76 22.81 28.31
N ILE A 263 -43.92 21.74 29.09
CA ILE A 263 -45.19 21.25 29.66
C ILE A 263 -45.19 21.58 31.15
#